data_AF-F4BV49-F1
#
_entry.id   AF-F4BV49-F1
#
_cell.length_a   1.000
_cell.length_b   1.000
_cell.length_c   1.000
_cell.angle_alpha   90.00
_cell.angle_beta   90.00
_cell.angle_gamma   90.00
#
_symmetry.space_group_name_H-M   'P 1'
#
loop_
_entity.id
_entity.type
_entity.pdbx_description
1 polymer ?
#
loop_
_entity_poly.entity_id
_entity_poly.type
_entity_poly.pdbx_seq_one_letter_code
_entity_poly.pdbx_strand_id
1 'polypeptide(L)'
;MLLLILSIPVLAHSPSQVLLAYDNTNQTLNATVTHTSTNPSHYVREVVVQKNGDDVLRKEYANQTAANTFSYYYQINATAGDILKATAYCSISGSRSAQIKVQ
;
A
#
# COMPACT_ATOMS: atom_id res chain seq x y z
N MET A 1 18.75 28.96 32.08
CA MET A 1 18.13 28.71 30.76
C MET A 1 18.19 27.22 30.50
N LEU A 2 17.11 26.48 30.77
CA LEU A 2 17.04 25.02 30.62
C LEU A 2 16.70 24.69 29.17
N LEU A 3 17.64 24.08 28.43
CA LEU A 3 17.44 23.69 27.04
C LEU A 3 16.65 22.36 27.01
N LEU A 4 15.35 22.44 26.71
CA LEU A 4 14.49 21.26 26.54
C LEU A 4 14.76 20.67 25.15
N ILE A 5 15.43 19.52 25.09
CA ILE A 5 15.64 18.78 23.84
C ILE A 5 14.35 18.00 23.56
N LEU A 6 13.46 18.56 22.74
CA LEU A 6 12.28 17.85 22.24
C LEU A 6 12.75 16.87 21.16
N SER A 7 12.80 15.58 21.51
CA SER A 7 12.96 14.51 20.52
C SER A 7 11.70 14.48 19.66
N ILE A 8 11.77 15.07 18.47
CA ILE A 8 10.74 14.90 17.44
C ILE A 8 10.75 13.43 17.02
N PRO A 9 9.67 12.67 17.25
CA PRO A 9 9.60 11.33 16.70
C PRO A 9 9.65 11.47 15.18
N VAL A 10 10.72 10.96 14.58
CA VAL A 10 10.75 10.73 13.13
C VAL A 10 9.66 9.71 12.87
N LEU A 11 8.52 10.17 12.36
CA LEU A 11 7.44 9.31 11.90
C LEU A 11 8.07 8.29 10.96
N ALA A 12 8.01 7.01 11.31
CA ALA A 12 8.47 5.96 10.40
C ALA A 12 7.72 6.16 9.07
N HIS A 13 8.49 6.22 7.98
CA HIS A 13 7.99 6.69 6.71
C HIS A 13 6.90 5.74 6.22
N SER A 14 5.64 6.17 6.31
CA SER A 14 4.53 5.52 5.62
C SER A 14 4.91 5.31 4.14
N PRO A 15 4.32 4.31 3.44
CA PRO A 15 4.51 4.20 2.00
C PRO A 15 4.31 5.57 1.33
N SER A 16 5.28 6.01 0.53
CA SER A 16 5.24 7.35 -0.05
C SER A 16 4.24 7.43 -1.20
N GLN A 17 4.01 6.29 -1.87
CA GLN A 17 3.12 6.20 -3.02
C GLN A 17 2.48 4.82 -3.14
N VAL A 18 1.23 4.80 -3.63
CA VAL A 18 0.57 3.63 -4.21
C VAL A 18 0.04 4.07 -5.58
N LEU A 19 0.33 3.32 -6.63
CA LEU A 19 -0.24 3.49 -7.97
C LEU A 19 -1.02 2.23 -8.32
N LEU A 20 -2.18 2.43 -8.94
CA LEU A 20 -3.05 1.34 -9.36
C LEU A 20 -3.17 1.31 -10.88
N ALA A 21 -3.11 0.10 -11.43
CA ALA A 21 -3.52 -0.20 -12.78
C ALA A 21 -4.38 -1.45 -12.74
N TYR A 22 -5.42 -1.49 -13.58
CA TYR A 22 -6.32 -2.63 -13.65
C TYR A 22 -6.25 -3.27 -15.03
N ASP A 23 -6.02 -4.58 -15.07
CA ASP A 23 -6.06 -5.39 -16.27
C ASP A 23 -7.45 -6.04 -16.38
N ASN A 24 -8.28 -5.49 -17.27
CA ASN A 24 -9.62 -5.98 -17.55
C ASN A 24 -9.62 -7.43 -18.11
N THR A 25 -8.60 -7.78 -18.88
CA THR A 25 -8.50 -9.10 -19.53
C THR A 25 -8.26 -10.20 -18.51
N ASN A 26 -7.33 -9.94 -17.58
CA ASN A 26 -6.92 -10.92 -16.56
C ASN A 26 -7.61 -10.70 -15.20
N GLN A 27 -8.53 -9.75 -15.10
CA GLN A 27 -9.21 -9.36 -13.85
C GLN A 27 -8.23 -9.16 -12.69
N THR A 28 -7.16 -8.40 -12.97
CA THR A 28 -6.02 -8.25 -12.07
C THR A 28 -5.79 -6.78 -11.72
N LEU A 29 -5.79 -6.47 -10.42
CA LEU A 29 -5.34 -5.20 -9.88
C LEU A 29 -3.83 -5.26 -9.62
N ASN A 30 -3.07 -4.42 -10.33
CA ASN A 30 -1.67 -4.16 -10.05
C ASN A 30 -1.55 -2.97 -9.08
N ALA A 31 -0.97 -3.21 -7.91
CA ALA A 31 -0.63 -2.19 -6.94
C ALA A 31 0.89 -2.01 -6.86
N THR A 32 1.39 -0.92 -7.45
CA THR A 32 2.79 -0.52 -7.34
C THR A 32 2.96 0.38 -6.12
N VAL A 33 3.78 -0.06 -5.17
CA VAL A 33 4.02 0.62 -3.90
C VAL A 33 5.46 1.12 -3.86
N THR A 34 5.63 2.37 -3.45
CA THR A 34 6.95 2.93 -3.11
C THR A 34 7.05 3.03 -1.59
N HIS A 35 7.94 2.25 -1.01
CA HIS A 35 8.22 2.22 0.42
C HIS A 35 9.70 1.90 0.64
N THR A 36 10.49 2.93 0.90
CA THR A 36 11.93 2.78 1.13
C THR A 36 12.19 2.17 2.51
N SER A 37 12.86 1.04 2.54
CA SER A 37 13.31 0.41 3.78
C SER A 37 14.77 -0.03 3.71
N THR A 38 15.49 0.19 4.80
CA THR A 38 16.89 -0.19 4.99
C THR A 38 17.06 -1.35 5.97
N ASN A 39 16.00 -1.85 6.61
CA ASN A 39 16.06 -3.01 7.49
C ASN A 39 14.89 -4.00 7.27
N PRO A 40 15.08 -5.30 7.52
CA PRO A 40 14.06 -6.32 7.21
C PRO A 40 12.77 -6.23 8.03
N SER A 41 12.79 -5.56 9.20
CA SER A 41 11.62 -5.42 10.09
C SER A 41 10.74 -4.22 9.71
N HIS A 42 11.22 -3.34 8.82
CA HIS A 42 10.48 -2.21 8.26
C HIS A 42 10.04 -2.58 6.83
N TYR A 43 8.76 -2.90 6.64
CA TYR A 43 8.26 -3.35 5.35
C TYR A 43 6.77 -3.04 5.20
N VAL A 44 6.21 -3.23 4.01
CA VAL A 44 4.74 -3.21 3.84
C VAL A 44 4.17 -4.51 4.40
N ARG A 45 3.52 -4.46 5.56
CA ARG A 45 2.98 -5.65 6.24
C ARG A 45 1.66 -6.13 5.68
N GLU A 46 0.88 -5.23 5.10
CA GLU A 46 -0.48 -5.51 4.70
C GLU A 46 -0.89 -4.63 3.53
N VAL A 47 -1.66 -5.22 2.60
CA VAL A 47 -2.44 -4.49 1.62
C VAL A 47 -3.91 -4.91 1.74
N VAL A 48 -4.79 -3.93 1.91
CA VAL A 48 -6.24 -4.10 1.88
C VAL A 48 -6.76 -3.55 0.56
N VAL A 49 -7.53 -4.36 -0.17
CA VAL A 49 -8.24 -3.93 -1.39
C VAL A 49 -9.73 -3.82 -1.08
N GLN A 50 -10.31 -2.68 -1.43
CA GLN A 50 -11.74 -2.41 -1.35
C GLN A 50 -12.32 -2.28 -2.75
N LYS A 51 -13.53 -2.82 -2.96
CA LYS A 51 -14.34 -2.59 -4.15
C LYS A 51 -15.62 -1.87 -3.73
N ASN A 52 -15.87 -0.70 -4.30
CA ASN A 52 -17.05 0.14 -4.00
C ASN A 52 -17.24 0.44 -2.49
N GLY A 53 -16.16 0.45 -1.73
CA GLY A 53 -16.16 0.71 -0.28
C GLY A 53 -16.04 -0.56 0.59
N ASP A 54 -16.32 -1.74 0.05
CA ASP A 54 -16.25 -3.00 0.80
C ASP A 54 -14.87 -3.65 0.71
N ASP A 55 -14.31 -4.08 1.84
CA ASP A 55 -13.08 -4.88 1.89
C ASP A 55 -13.29 -6.22 1.15
N VAL A 56 -12.62 -6.41 0.02
CA VAL A 56 -12.68 -7.64 -0.79
C VAL A 56 -11.43 -8.49 -0.68
N LEU A 57 -10.32 -7.92 -0.20
CA LEU A 57 -9.07 -8.63 0.05
C LEU A 57 -8.31 -7.97 1.20
N ARG A 58 -7.74 -8.80 2.06
CA ARG A 58 -6.70 -8.43 3.01
C ARG A 58 -5.53 -9.39 2.83
N LYS A 59 -4.38 -8.87 2.41
CA LYS A 59 -3.17 -9.68 2.18
C LYS A 59 -2.07 -9.23 3.11
N GLU A 60 -1.62 -10.15 3.96
CA GLU A 60 -0.47 -9.96 4.83
C GLU A 60 0.83 -10.41 4.18
N TYR A 61 1.92 -9.77 4.59
CA TYR A 61 3.28 -10.04 4.14
C TYR A 61 4.21 -10.16 5.35
N ALA A 62 5.32 -10.86 5.17
CA ALA A 62 6.42 -10.92 6.13
C ALA A 62 7.64 -10.10 5.68
N ASN A 63 7.65 -9.63 4.42
CA ASN A 63 8.69 -8.81 3.82
C ASN A 63 8.18 -8.10 2.55
N GLN A 64 8.92 -7.11 2.06
CA GLN A 64 8.74 -6.51 0.73
C GLN A 64 9.78 -7.06 -0.25
N THR A 65 9.39 -7.25 -1.50
CA THR A 65 10.22 -7.92 -2.53
C THR A 65 11.38 -7.07 -3.05
N ALA A 66 11.34 -5.76 -2.83
CA ALA A 66 12.43 -4.83 -3.15
C ALA A 66 12.51 -3.74 -2.09
N ALA A 67 13.70 -3.15 -1.89
CA ALA A 67 13.96 -2.17 -0.84
C ALA A 67 13.27 -0.80 -1.05
N ASN A 68 12.69 -0.52 -2.22
CA ASN A 68 12.09 0.77 -2.54
C ASN A 68 10.73 0.62 -3.26
N THR A 69 10.72 0.46 -4.59
CA THR A 69 9.48 0.31 -5.37
C THR A 69 9.29 -1.13 -5.80
N PHE A 70 8.06 -1.64 -5.62
CA PHE A 70 7.68 -3.01 -5.95
C PHE A 70 6.19 -3.08 -6.29
N SER A 71 5.77 -4.16 -6.95
CA SER A 71 4.38 -4.37 -7.36
C SER A 71 3.81 -5.63 -6.74
N TYR A 72 2.54 -5.55 -6.36
CA TYR A 72 1.71 -6.70 -6.00
C TYR A 72 0.56 -6.84 -7.00
N TYR A 73 0.19 -8.07 -7.29
CA TYR A 73 -0.85 -8.41 -8.26
C TYR A 73 -1.95 -9.19 -7.54
N TYR A 74 -3.18 -8.73 -7.68
CA TYR A 74 -4.34 -9.33 -7.02
C TYR A 74 -5.41 -9.67 -8.05
N GLN A 75 -5.88 -10.91 -8.06
CA GLN A 75 -7.07 -11.29 -8.82
C GLN A 75 -8.30 -10.71 -8.13
N ILE A 76 -8.89 -9.68 -8.73
CA ILE A 76 -10.05 -8.96 -8.21
C ILE A 76 -11.04 -8.82 -9.34
N ASN A 77 -12.16 -9.54 -9.26
CA ASN A 77 -13.21 -9.42 -10.25
C ASN A 77 -13.91 -8.05 -10.11
N ALA A 78 -13.81 -7.23 -11.17
CA ALA A 78 -14.40 -5.92 -11.26
C ALA A 78 -14.81 -5.59 -12.70
N THR A 79 -15.87 -4.79 -12.81
CA THR A 79 -16.49 -4.39 -14.07
C THR A 79 -16.40 -2.88 -14.26
N ALA A 80 -16.59 -2.41 -15.50
CA ALA A 80 -16.57 -0.99 -15.82
C ALA A 80 -17.49 -0.19 -14.87
N GLY A 81 -16.93 0.84 -14.24
CA GLY A 81 -17.63 1.66 -13.26
C GLY A 81 -17.27 1.35 -11.80
N ASP A 82 -16.81 0.14 -11.48
CA ASP A 82 -16.37 -0.21 -10.13
C ASP A 82 -15.19 0.67 -9.70
N ILE A 83 -15.17 1.03 -8.42
CA ILE A 83 -14.06 1.75 -7.79
C ILE A 83 -13.25 0.76 -6.96
N LEU A 84 -11.99 0.57 -7.35
CA LEU A 84 -11.04 -0.21 -6.58
C LEU A 84 -10.13 0.74 -5.79
N LYS A 85 -10.00 0.50 -4.50
CA LYS A 85 -9.05 1.18 -3.61
C LYS A 85 -8.09 0.17 -3.04
N ALA A 86 -6.79 0.44 -3.09
CA ALA A 86 -5.81 -0.34 -2.34
C ALA A 86 -5.17 0.55 -1.27
N THR A 87 -5.03 0.03 -0.06
CA THR A 87 -4.33 0.68 1.05
C THR A 87 -3.18 -0.21 1.51
N ALA A 88 -1.95 0.31 1.41
CA ALA A 88 -0.74 -0.35 1.89
C ALA A 88 -0.37 0.18 3.28
N TYR A 89 -0.07 -0.73 4.20
CA TYR A 89 0.27 -0.43 5.60
C TYR A 89 1.72 -0.82 5.89
N CYS A 90 2.49 0.12 6.46
CA CYS A 90 3.85 -0.15 6.93
C CYS A 90 3.83 -0.96 8.23
N SER A 91 4.78 -1.88 8.43
CA SER A 91 4.92 -2.70 9.63
C SER A 91 5.12 -1.90 10.91
N ILE A 92 5.66 -0.68 10.82
CA ILE A 92 5.94 0.20 11.95
C ILE A 92 4.80 1.20 12.16
N SER A 93 4.53 2.05 11.18
CA SER A 93 3.45 3.04 11.29
C SER A 93 3.01 3.62 9.95
N GLY A 94 1.74 3.98 9.86
CA GLY A 94 1.20 4.72 8.73
C GLY A 94 0.81 3.84 7.53
N SER A 95 0.15 4.50 6.59
CA SER A 95 -0.42 3.86 5.41
C SER A 95 -0.55 4.85 4.26
N ARG A 96 -0.70 4.33 3.05
CA ARG A 96 -1.01 5.12 1.85
C ARG A 96 -2.01 4.37 1.00
N SER A 97 -2.91 5.09 0.36
CA SER A 97 -3.90 4.50 -0.54
C SER A 97 -3.97 5.22 -1.86
N ALA A 98 -4.41 4.50 -2.89
CA ALA A 98 -4.86 5.05 -4.16
C ALA A 98 -6.18 4.40 -4.57
N GLN A 99 -6.89 5.05 -5.47
CA GLN A 99 -8.13 4.53 -6.06
C GLN A 99 -8.06 4.61 -7.58
N ILE A 100 -8.71 3.66 -8.24
CA ILE A 100 -8.92 3.64 -9.68
C ILE A 100 -10.37 3.27 -9.99
N LYS A 101 -10.98 3.98 -10.93
CA LYS A 101 -12.26 3.58 -11.51
C LYS A 101 -11.98 2.67 -12.71
N VAL A 102 -12.49 1.45 -12.68
CA VAL A 102 -12.37 0.48 -13.77
C VAL A 102 -13.07 1.04 -15.00
N GLN A 103 -12.37 1.01 -16.14
CA GLN A 103 -12.86 1.48 -17.45
C GLN A 103 -13.37 0.31 -18.26
#